data_AF-A0A832HW99-F1
#
_entry.id   AF-A0A832HW99-F1
#
_cell.length_a   1.000
_cell.length_b   1.000
_cell.length_c   1.000
_cell.angle_alpha   90.00
_cell.angle_beta   90.00
_cell.angle_gamma   90.00
#
_symmetry.space_group_name_H-M   'P 1'
#
loop_
_entity.id
_entity.type
_entity.pdbx_description
1 polymer ?
#
loop_
_entity_poly.entity_id
_entity_poly.type
_entity_poly.pdbx_seq_one_letter_code
_entity_poly.pdbx_strand_id
1 'polypeptide(L)'
;VEMPKTIDGFAYSMFMQKDRNGKLAISAIWDWNFSFGNANYNGGDETDGWYWPNLGPEHYPWYGRLFTDPNFKQKHIDRWAELRRGVFATSNLMARIDAYTNLLHEAQAREFERWPRLGRYVWANADADWPNTTYAGTIQYMKNFLRLRLKWIDSQFTPAPELGASDGAVPRDFMLPIKSEHPVYYTLDGTDPRLPGGGVNPAAIEYKEPFKITGPVKVFARARKDDQWSAPAKATLTIGRRH
;
A
#
# COMPACT_ATOMS: atom_id res chain seq x y z
N VAL A 1 -9.78 -3.37 2.43
CA VAL A 1 -10.83 -3.29 1.40
C VAL A 1 -10.24 -3.00 0.02
N GLU A 2 -9.60 -1.86 -0.22
CA GLU A 2 -9.17 -1.46 -1.59
C GLU A 2 -8.09 -2.33 -2.24
N MET A 3 -7.01 -2.66 -1.52
CA MET A 3 -5.93 -3.52 -2.03
C MET A 3 -6.43 -4.90 -2.48
N PRO A 4 -7.17 -5.66 -1.65
CA PRO A 4 -7.71 -6.95 -2.04
C PRO A 4 -8.99 -6.86 -2.88
N LYS A 5 -9.59 -5.66 -3.07
CA LYS A 5 -10.97 -5.47 -3.55
C LYS A 5 -11.98 -6.40 -2.86
N THR A 6 -12.07 -6.26 -1.53
CA THR A 6 -13.09 -6.97 -0.75
C THR A 6 -14.45 -6.32 -0.98
N ILE A 7 -15.30 -6.93 -1.80
CA ILE A 7 -16.54 -6.29 -2.31
C ILE A 7 -17.53 -5.95 -1.20
N ASP A 8 -17.45 -6.59 -0.04
CA ASP A 8 -18.41 -6.33 1.04
C ASP A 8 -17.77 -5.51 2.17
N GLY A 9 -16.47 -5.19 2.03
CA GLY A 9 -15.63 -4.70 3.11
C GLY A 9 -15.85 -3.25 3.52
N PHE A 10 -16.61 -2.46 2.74
CA PHE A 10 -17.01 -1.09 3.12
C PHE A 10 -18.42 -0.98 3.69
N ALA A 11 -19.25 -2.02 3.56
CA ALA A 11 -20.67 -1.98 3.90
C ALA A 11 -21.10 -3.01 4.95
N TYR A 12 -20.64 -4.25 4.81
CA TYR A 12 -21.16 -5.38 5.59
C TYR A 12 -20.08 -6.06 6.42
N SER A 13 -18.90 -6.29 5.82
CA SER A 13 -17.91 -7.19 6.39
C SER A 13 -16.88 -6.49 7.28
N MET A 14 -17.35 -5.59 8.16
CA MET A 14 -16.50 -4.83 9.08
C MET A 14 -17.05 -4.81 10.51
N PHE A 15 -16.16 -4.81 11.49
CA PHE A 15 -16.51 -4.50 12.88
C PHE A 15 -16.14 -3.06 13.22
N MET A 16 -17.07 -2.37 13.87
CA MET A 16 -16.83 -1.07 14.48
C MET A 16 -16.74 -1.22 15.99
N GLN A 17 -15.76 -0.55 16.59
CA GLN A 17 -15.56 -0.52 18.04
C GLN A 17 -15.56 0.93 18.50
N LYS A 18 -16.04 1.15 19.73
CA LYS A 18 -16.05 2.47 20.36
C LYS A 18 -15.92 2.30 21.86
N ASP A 19 -14.79 2.74 22.40
CA ASP A 19 -14.62 2.85 23.84
C ASP A 19 -15.52 3.95 24.41
N ARG A 20 -15.83 3.84 25.70
CA ARG A 20 -16.58 4.89 26.41
C ARG A 20 -15.80 6.20 26.31
N ASN A 21 -16.46 7.23 25.79
CA ASN A 21 -15.88 8.55 25.50
C ASN A 21 -14.75 8.56 24.43
N GLY A 22 -14.54 7.44 23.74
CA GLY A 22 -13.60 7.31 22.63
C GLY A 22 -14.20 7.68 21.26
N LYS A 23 -13.33 7.69 20.25
CA LYS A 23 -13.74 7.82 18.85
C LYS A 23 -14.21 6.46 18.31
N LEU A 24 -15.07 6.50 17.31
CA LEU A 24 -15.40 5.31 16.53
C LEU A 24 -14.15 4.81 15.79
N ALA A 25 -13.88 3.52 15.87
CA ALA A 25 -12.76 2.87 15.20
C ALA A 25 -13.26 1.72 14.33
N ILE A 26 -12.72 1.61 13.12
CA ILE A 26 -12.84 0.42 12.28
C ILE A 26 -11.82 -0.59 12.77
N SER A 27 -12.29 -1.80 13.07
CA SER A 27 -11.49 -2.91 13.57
C SER A 27 -11.30 -3.96 12.47
N ALA A 28 -11.45 -5.24 12.79
CA ALA A 28 -11.29 -6.34 11.85
C ALA A 28 -12.29 -6.24 10.68
N ILE A 29 -11.77 -6.47 9.48
CA ILE A 29 -12.56 -6.83 8.30
C ILE A 29 -12.70 -8.36 8.30
N TRP A 30 -13.89 -8.86 8.03
CA TRP A 30 -14.18 -10.29 7.90
C TRP A 30 -14.66 -10.61 6.48
N ASP A 31 -14.97 -11.88 6.21
CA ASP A 31 -15.46 -12.42 4.93
C ASP A 31 -14.65 -12.04 3.68
N TRP A 32 -13.61 -12.83 3.38
CA TRP A 32 -12.64 -12.53 2.32
C TRP A 32 -12.79 -13.42 1.08
N ASN A 33 -13.89 -14.17 0.97
CA ASN A 33 -14.19 -15.04 -0.17
C ASN A 33 -14.36 -14.25 -1.49
N PHE A 34 -14.94 -13.05 -1.44
CA PHE A 34 -15.03 -12.12 -2.58
C PHE A 34 -13.93 -11.05 -2.51
N SER A 35 -12.69 -11.53 -2.63
CA SER A 35 -11.47 -10.72 -2.65
C SER A 35 -10.46 -11.32 -3.61
N PHE A 36 -9.37 -10.59 -3.86
CA PHE A 36 -8.21 -11.03 -4.64
C PHE A 36 -8.54 -11.45 -6.07
N GLY A 37 -9.50 -10.76 -6.69
CA GLY A 37 -9.95 -11.03 -8.04
C GLY A 37 -11.09 -12.03 -8.13
N ASN A 38 -11.64 -12.52 -7.02
CA ASN A 38 -12.61 -13.62 -7.03
C ASN A 38 -14.09 -13.15 -7.03
N ALA A 39 -14.41 -11.99 -7.59
CA ALA A 39 -15.78 -11.50 -7.69
C ALA A 39 -16.06 -10.90 -9.07
N ASN A 40 -17.15 -11.32 -9.71
CA ASN A 40 -17.54 -10.86 -11.06
C ASN A 40 -18.43 -9.61 -11.08
N TYR A 41 -18.51 -8.88 -9.98
CA TYR A 41 -19.36 -7.70 -9.84
C TYR A 41 -18.61 -6.58 -9.14
N ASN A 42 -19.09 -5.35 -9.35
CA ASN A 42 -18.47 -4.11 -8.86
C ASN A 42 -16.96 -3.97 -9.15
N GLY A 43 -16.49 -4.58 -10.25
CA GLY A 43 -15.08 -4.58 -10.66
C GLY A 43 -14.16 -5.36 -9.72
N GLY A 44 -14.65 -6.39 -9.04
CA GLY A 44 -13.87 -7.18 -8.07
C GLY A 44 -12.71 -7.97 -8.68
N ASP A 45 -12.78 -8.25 -9.96
CA ASP A 45 -11.78 -8.95 -10.79
C ASP A 45 -10.84 -8.00 -11.53
N GLU A 46 -11.21 -6.72 -11.67
CA GLU A 46 -10.38 -5.69 -12.28
C GLU A 46 -9.14 -5.40 -11.43
N THR A 47 -7.97 -5.39 -12.07
CA THR A 47 -6.69 -5.12 -11.36
C THR A 47 -6.44 -3.62 -11.14
N ASP A 48 -7.12 -2.75 -11.87
CA ASP A 48 -7.07 -1.30 -11.76
C ASP A 48 -8.38 -0.73 -11.20
N GLY A 49 -8.46 0.58 -11.09
CA GLY A 49 -9.62 1.30 -10.53
C GLY A 49 -9.73 1.17 -9.01
N TRP A 50 -10.15 2.25 -8.35
CA TRP A 50 -10.57 2.13 -6.95
C TRP A 50 -11.91 1.42 -6.87
N TYR A 51 -12.18 0.75 -5.76
CA TYR A 51 -13.46 0.07 -5.55
C TYR A 51 -14.58 1.07 -5.19
N TRP A 52 -14.27 2.09 -4.38
CA TRP A 52 -15.27 3.03 -3.89
C TRP A 52 -16.16 3.74 -4.95
N PRO A 53 -15.71 4.05 -6.19
CA PRO A 53 -16.59 4.66 -7.20
C PRO A 53 -17.75 3.76 -7.62
N ASN A 54 -17.62 2.44 -7.42
CA ASN A 54 -18.65 1.46 -7.71
C ASN A 54 -19.65 1.30 -6.55
N LEU A 55 -19.54 2.13 -5.50
CA LEU A 55 -20.38 2.08 -4.32
C LEU A 55 -21.32 3.29 -4.23
N GLY A 56 -22.57 3.01 -3.87
CA GLY A 56 -23.51 4.04 -3.46
C GLY A 56 -23.23 4.59 -2.06
N PRO A 57 -23.82 5.74 -1.71
CA PRO A 57 -23.63 6.39 -0.41
C PRO A 57 -24.02 5.51 0.78
N GLU A 58 -24.92 4.55 0.60
CA GLU A 58 -25.29 3.54 1.60
C GLU A 58 -24.13 2.60 1.97
N HIS A 59 -23.24 2.31 1.01
CA HIS A 59 -22.11 1.39 1.18
C HIS A 59 -20.77 2.11 1.36
N TYR A 60 -20.72 3.43 1.15
CA TYR A 60 -19.53 4.26 1.36
C TYR A 60 -19.85 5.59 2.08
N PRO A 61 -20.49 5.54 3.27
CA PRO A 61 -21.24 6.69 3.82
C PRO A 61 -20.40 7.90 4.25
N TRP A 62 -19.16 7.70 4.73
CA TRP A 62 -18.35 8.79 5.30
C TRP A 62 -16.90 8.80 4.82
N TYR A 63 -16.44 7.74 4.16
CA TYR A 63 -15.06 7.64 3.70
C TYR A 63 -14.70 8.75 2.69
N GLY A 64 -15.62 9.09 1.78
CA GLY A 64 -15.44 10.20 0.84
C GLY A 64 -15.14 11.53 1.54
N ARG A 65 -15.80 11.80 2.68
CA ARG A 65 -15.55 13.01 3.48
C ARG A 65 -14.14 13.04 4.07
N LEU A 66 -13.61 11.89 4.50
CA LEU A 66 -12.23 11.82 5.01
C LEU A 66 -11.23 12.23 3.92
N PHE A 67 -11.44 11.76 2.69
CA PHE A 67 -10.62 12.14 1.54
C PHE A 67 -10.86 13.57 1.05
N THR A 68 -11.65 14.41 1.73
CA THR A 68 -11.60 15.88 1.52
C THR A 68 -10.52 16.56 2.35
N ASP A 69 -10.02 15.93 3.41
CA ASP A 69 -8.93 16.46 4.24
C ASP A 69 -7.57 16.09 3.61
N PRO A 70 -6.75 17.09 3.21
CA PRO A 70 -5.42 16.82 2.66
C PRO A 70 -4.50 16.05 3.61
N ASN A 71 -4.70 16.16 4.93
CA ASN A 71 -3.90 15.41 5.91
C ASN A 71 -4.30 13.94 5.98
N PHE A 72 -5.60 13.64 5.80
CA PHE A 72 -6.04 12.25 5.69
C PHE A 72 -5.51 11.61 4.41
N LYS A 73 -5.59 12.32 3.27
CA LYS A 73 -4.96 11.87 2.02
C LYS A 73 -3.49 11.55 2.22
N GLN A 74 -2.74 12.42 2.90
CA GLN A 74 -1.32 12.19 3.15
C GLN A 74 -1.09 10.95 4.02
N LYS A 75 -1.86 10.78 5.10
CA LYS A 75 -1.76 9.60 5.96
C LYS A 75 -2.04 8.31 5.20
N HIS A 76 -2.98 8.34 4.26
CA HIS A 76 -3.27 7.20 3.39
C HIS A 76 -2.06 6.83 2.51
N ILE A 77 -1.43 7.80 1.85
CA ILE A 77 -0.22 7.61 1.04
C ILE A 77 0.93 7.07 1.90
N ASP A 78 1.18 7.70 3.05
CA ASP A 78 2.26 7.33 3.95
C ASP A 78 2.07 5.90 4.49
N ARG A 79 0.84 5.55 4.88
CA ARG A 79 0.51 4.21 5.38
C ARG A 79 0.63 3.15 4.29
N TRP A 80 0.22 3.44 3.07
CA TRP A 80 0.40 2.53 1.94
C TRP A 80 1.89 2.22 1.72
N ALA A 81 2.72 3.25 1.62
CA ALA A 81 4.16 3.08 1.41
C ALA A 81 4.85 2.35 2.58
N GLU A 82 4.43 2.59 3.82
CA GLU A 82 4.90 1.84 4.99
C GLU A 82 4.61 0.34 4.85
N LEU A 83 3.36 -0.02 4.53
CA LEU A 83 2.96 -1.41 4.35
C LEU A 83 3.69 -2.07 3.17
N ARG A 84 3.90 -1.33 2.07
CA ARG A 84 4.61 -1.80 0.87
C ARG A 84 6.09 -2.10 1.09
N ARG A 85 6.74 -1.45 2.06
CA ARG A 85 8.10 -1.81 2.51
C ARG A 85 8.15 -3.06 3.38
N GLY A 86 7.02 -3.53 3.89
CA GLY A 86 6.92 -4.63 4.82
C GLY A 86 5.92 -5.69 4.37
N VAL A 87 4.87 -5.89 5.16
CA VAL A 87 3.91 -6.99 4.99
C VAL A 87 3.23 -7.05 3.63
N PHE A 88 3.06 -5.91 2.96
CA PHE A 88 2.45 -5.84 1.62
C PHE A 88 3.47 -5.81 0.50
N ALA A 89 4.77 -5.95 0.77
CA ALA A 89 5.76 -6.14 -0.29
C ALA A 89 5.33 -7.29 -1.20
N THR A 90 5.49 -7.13 -2.51
CA THR A 90 4.96 -8.10 -3.49
C THR A 90 5.57 -9.48 -3.24
N SER A 91 6.88 -9.54 -2.98
CA SER A 91 7.59 -10.76 -2.59
C SER A 91 7.00 -11.42 -1.33
N ASN A 92 6.72 -10.63 -0.29
CA ASN A 92 6.16 -11.14 0.96
C ASN A 92 4.75 -11.72 0.78
N LEU A 93 3.90 -11.07 -0.02
CA LEU A 93 2.56 -11.60 -0.32
C LEU A 93 2.63 -12.86 -1.18
N MET A 94 3.49 -12.91 -2.20
CA MET A 94 3.67 -14.12 -3.01
C MET A 94 4.18 -15.28 -2.15
N ALA A 95 5.19 -15.04 -1.32
CA ALA A 95 5.75 -16.05 -0.41
C ALA A 95 4.70 -16.55 0.60
N ARG A 96 3.81 -15.67 1.08
CA ARG A 96 2.70 -16.08 1.96
C ARG A 96 1.71 -16.99 1.23
N ILE A 97 1.35 -16.66 -0.01
CA ILE A 97 0.46 -17.50 -0.83
C ILE A 97 1.11 -18.86 -1.08
N ASP A 98 2.41 -18.89 -1.40
CA ASP A 98 3.16 -20.14 -1.57
C ASP A 98 3.16 -21.00 -0.31
N ALA A 99 3.39 -20.38 0.86
CA ALA A 99 3.35 -21.09 2.14
C ALA A 99 1.97 -21.75 2.40
N TYR A 100 0.86 -21.04 2.14
CA TYR A 100 -0.48 -21.62 2.29
C TYR A 100 -0.79 -22.68 1.23
N THR A 101 -0.35 -22.49 0.00
CA THR A 101 -0.52 -23.47 -1.08
C THR A 101 0.20 -24.78 -0.74
N ASN A 102 1.41 -24.69 -0.19
CA ASN A 102 2.17 -25.85 0.28
C ASN A 102 1.48 -26.54 1.47
N LEU A 103 1.00 -25.77 2.45
CA LEU A 103 0.26 -26.29 3.59
C LEU A 103 -1.01 -27.05 3.16
N LEU A 104 -1.68 -26.58 2.11
CA LEU A 104 -2.94 -27.14 1.60
C LEU A 104 -2.76 -28.18 0.48
N HIS A 105 -1.52 -28.51 0.09
CA HIS A 105 -1.21 -29.30 -1.10
C HIS A 105 -1.93 -30.67 -1.15
N GLU A 106 -2.00 -31.37 -0.02
CA GLU A 106 -2.72 -32.64 0.07
C GLU A 106 -4.23 -32.44 0.24
N ALA A 107 -4.64 -31.43 1.01
CA ALA A 107 -6.04 -31.18 1.35
C ALA A 107 -6.86 -30.76 0.14
N GLN A 108 -6.29 -29.96 -0.76
CA GLN A 108 -6.97 -29.51 -1.97
C GLN A 108 -7.38 -30.68 -2.88
N ALA A 109 -6.59 -31.76 -2.95
CA ALA A 109 -6.93 -32.91 -3.79
C ALA A 109 -8.21 -33.59 -3.28
N ARG A 110 -8.31 -33.80 -1.97
CA ARG A 110 -9.52 -34.35 -1.31
C ARG A 110 -10.72 -33.43 -1.43
N GLU A 111 -10.49 -32.11 -1.34
CA GLU A 111 -11.54 -31.10 -1.55
C GLU A 111 -12.16 -31.23 -2.93
N PHE A 112 -11.35 -31.26 -4.00
CA PHE A 112 -11.88 -31.29 -5.36
C PHE A 112 -12.35 -32.68 -5.81
N GLU A 113 -11.93 -33.76 -5.15
CA GLU A 113 -12.55 -35.08 -5.28
C GLU A 113 -13.96 -35.10 -4.68
N ARG A 114 -14.10 -34.59 -3.44
CA ARG A 114 -15.39 -34.56 -2.75
C ARG A 114 -16.36 -33.55 -3.38
N TRP A 115 -15.85 -32.40 -3.82
CA TRP A 115 -16.62 -31.32 -4.42
C TRP A 115 -15.98 -30.89 -5.75
N PRO A 116 -16.36 -31.54 -6.87
CA PRO A 116 -15.74 -31.33 -8.18
C PRO A 116 -16.17 -29.99 -8.80
N ARG A 117 -15.56 -28.89 -8.35
CA ARG A 117 -15.85 -27.51 -8.78
C ARG A 117 -14.82 -26.93 -9.75
N LEU A 118 -13.66 -27.57 -9.92
CA LEU A 118 -12.68 -27.15 -10.94
C LEU A 118 -13.30 -27.23 -12.33
N GLY A 119 -13.07 -26.21 -13.16
CA GLY A 119 -13.66 -26.11 -14.50
C GLY A 119 -15.17 -25.84 -14.51
N ARG A 120 -15.77 -25.51 -13.36
CA ARG A 120 -17.20 -25.16 -13.25
C ARG A 120 -17.33 -23.79 -12.62
N TYR A 121 -18.17 -22.96 -13.23
CA TYR A 121 -18.51 -21.67 -12.64
C TYR A 121 -19.26 -21.85 -11.32
N VAL A 122 -18.85 -21.08 -10.31
CA VAL A 122 -19.52 -20.95 -9.02
C VAL A 122 -19.83 -19.48 -8.82
N TRP A 123 -21.11 -19.12 -8.74
CA TRP A 123 -21.49 -17.74 -8.47
C TRP A 123 -21.00 -17.32 -7.07
N ALA A 124 -20.40 -16.14 -6.88
CA ALA A 124 -20.24 -15.00 -7.80
C ALA A 124 -18.79 -14.81 -8.31
N ASN A 125 -18.06 -15.89 -8.57
CA ASN A 125 -16.63 -15.82 -8.92
C ASN A 125 -16.38 -15.14 -10.28
N ALA A 126 -15.20 -14.57 -10.44
CA ALA A 126 -14.78 -13.82 -11.64
C ALA A 126 -14.65 -14.65 -12.92
N ASP A 127 -14.56 -15.97 -12.81
CA ASP A 127 -14.21 -16.87 -13.90
C ASP A 127 -15.42 -17.49 -14.60
N ALA A 128 -16.54 -16.75 -14.67
CA ALA A 128 -17.80 -17.23 -15.27
C ALA A 128 -17.64 -17.75 -16.70
N ASP A 129 -16.87 -17.05 -17.53
CA ASP A 129 -16.65 -17.41 -18.94
C ASP A 129 -15.50 -18.40 -19.13
N TRP A 130 -14.52 -18.41 -18.20
CA TRP A 130 -13.30 -19.23 -18.31
C TRP A 130 -12.90 -19.84 -16.96
N PRO A 131 -13.69 -20.79 -16.40
CA PRO A 131 -13.42 -21.33 -15.09
C PRO A 131 -12.06 -22.02 -15.03
N ASN A 132 -11.30 -21.78 -13.95
CA ASN A 132 -10.01 -22.45 -13.79
C ASN A 132 -10.21 -23.96 -13.64
N THR A 133 -9.56 -24.73 -14.52
CA THR A 133 -9.68 -26.19 -14.54
C THR A 133 -8.75 -26.89 -13.55
N THR A 134 -7.83 -26.16 -12.92
CA THR A 134 -6.85 -26.71 -11.97
C THR A 134 -6.68 -25.80 -10.76
N TYR A 135 -6.40 -26.38 -9.60
CA TYR A 135 -6.08 -25.63 -8.38
C TYR A 135 -4.87 -24.69 -8.58
N ALA A 136 -3.83 -25.17 -9.27
CA ALA A 136 -2.66 -24.36 -9.60
C ALA A 136 -3.02 -23.14 -10.47
N GLY A 137 -3.95 -23.29 -11.42
CA GLY A 137 -4.50 -22.18 -12.21
C GLY A 137 -5.18 -21.12 -11.33
N THR A 138 -6.03 -21.55 -10.39
CA THR A 138 -6.68 -20.64 -9.43
C THR A 138 -5.67 -19.85 -8.60
N ILE A 139 -4.62 -20.51 -8.08
CA ILE A 139 -3.55 -19.83 -7.33
C ILE A 139 -2.78 -18.84 -8.22
N GLN A 140 -2.48 -19.22 -9.47
CA GLN A 140 -1.78 -18.35 -10.40
C GLN A 140 -2.63 -17.12 -10.79
N TYR A 141 -3.94 -17.28 -10.96
CA TYR A 141 -4.87 -16.18 -11.19
C TYR A 141 -4.84 -15.17 -10.03
N MET A 142 -5.00 -15.65 -8.78
CA MET A 142 -4.94 -14.79 -7.58
C MET A 142 -3.60 -14.05 -7.46
N LYS A 143 -2.48 -14.73 -7.73
CA LYS A 143 -1.15 -14.10 -7.74
C LYS A 143 -1.03 -13.04 -8.82
N ASN A 144 -1.54 -13.31 -10.02
CA ASN A 144 -1.49 -12.35 -11.12
C ASN A 144 -2.32 -11.10 -10.80
N PHE A 145 -3.55 -11.28 -10.31
CA PHE A 145 -4.40 -10.19 -9.83
C PHE A 145 -3.63 -9.32 -8.83
N LEU A 146 -3.06 -9.91 -7.78
CA LEU A 146 -2.33 -9.17 -6.75
C LEU A 146 -1.11 -8.43 -7.29
N ARG A 147 -0.33 -9.03 -8.20
CA ARG A 147 0.84 -8.35 -8.79
C ARG A 147 0.42 -7.10 -9.57
N LEU A 148 -0.58 -7.24 -10.43
CA LEU A 148 -1.09 -6.14 -11.24
C LEU A 148 -1.76 -5.07 -10.37
N ARG A 149 -2.54 -5.50 -9.38
CA ARG A 149 -3.23 -4.62 -8.44
C ARG A 149 -2.28 -3.77 -7.62
N LEU A 150 -1.25 -4.37 -7.03
CA LEU A 150 -0.24 -3.64 -6.28
C LEU A 150 0.50 -2.63 -7.17
N LYS A 151 0.86 -3.04 -8.39
CA LYS A 151 1.52 -2.16 -9.36
C LYS A 151 0.63 -0.96 -9.73
N TRP A 152 -0.67 -1.18 -9.93
CA TRP A 152 -1.61 -0.11 -10.22
C TRP A 152 -1.79 0.83 -9.03
N ILE A 153 -1.91 0.31 -7.79
CA ILE A 153 -2.02 1.17 -6.60
C ILE A 153 -0.76 2.02 -6.43
N ASP A 154 0.42 1.42 -6.60
CA ASP A 154 1.69 2.12 -6.51
C ASP A 154 1.77 3.28 -7.53
N SER A 155 1.16 3.14 -8.72
CA SER A 155 1.14 4.21 -9.73
C SER A 155 0.16 5.36 -9.44
N GLN A 156 -0.70 5.23 -8.44
CA GLN A 156 -1.62 6.31 -8.02
C GLN A 156 -0.94 7.37 -7.13
N PHE A 157 0.29 7.11 -6.71
CA PHE A 157 1.02 7.94 -5.76
C PHE A 157 2.34 8.43 -6.34
N THR A 158 2.71 9.66 -5.98
CA THR A 158 4.03 10.22 -6.24
C THR A 158 5.08 9.34 -5.55
N PRO A 159 6.06 8.78 -6.29
CA PRO A 159 7.11 7.95 -5.71
C PRO A 159 7.90 8.71 -4.63
N ALA A 160 8.28 8.01 -3.57
CA ALA A 160 9.16 8.58 -2.55
C ALA A 160 10.56 8.83 -3.12
N PRO A 161 11.26 9.88 -2.70
CA PRO A 161 12.64 10.08 -3.11
C PRO A 161 13.55 8.99 -2.52
N GLU A 162 14.62 8.64 -3.21
CA GLU A 162 15.62 7.68 -2.73
C GLU A 162 16.82 8.44 -2.14
N LEU A 163 17.07 8.25 -0.85
CA LEU A 163 18.28 8.77 -0.20
C LEU A 163 19.46 7.86 -0.55
N GLY A 164 20.60 8.44 -0.92
CA GLY A 164 21.85 7.70 -1.14
C GLY A 164 22.52 7.18 0.14
N ALA A 165 21.82 7.21 1.27
CA ALA A 165 22.26 6.66 2.54
C ALA A 165 21.06 6.13 3.33
N SER A 166 21.32 5.16 4.19
CA SER A 166 20.40 4.67 5.22
C SER A 166 20.89 5.11 6.60
N ASP A 167 20.13 4.79 7.66
CA ASP A 167 20.51 5.10 9.04
C ASP A 167 21.94 4.64 9.36
N GLY A 168 22.76 5.53 9.92
CA GLY A 168 24.11 5.17 10.38
C GLY A 168 25.18 6.23 10.16
N ALA A 169 26.44 5.78 10.19
CA ALA A 169 27.61 6.62 9.99
C ALA A 169 27.97 6.75 8.51
N VAL A 170 28.26 7.96 8.05
CA VAL A 170 28.74 8.26 6.70
C VAL A 170 30.17 8.83 6.74
N PRO A 171 30.94 8.73 5.64
CA PRO A 171 32.26 9.35 5.54
C PRO A 171 32.22 10.88 5.79
N ARG A 172 33.35 11.45 6.23
CA ARG A 172 33.47 12.88 6.57
C ARG A 172 33.16 13.83 5.40
N ASP A 173 33.45 13.40 4.18
CA ASP A 173 33.22 14.15 2.95
C ASP A 173 32.01 13.61 2.16
N PHE A 174 31.11 12.89 2.84
CA PHE A 174 29.91 12.35 2.22
C PHE A 174 28.97 13.48 1.78
N MET A 175 28.69 13.47 0.48
CA MET A 175 27.64 14.26 -0.14
C MET A 175 26.42 13.36 -0.26
N LEU A 176 25.28 13.73 0.35
CA LEU A 176 24.06 12.93 0.27
C LEU A 176 23.39 13.18 -1.09
N PRO A 177 23.37 12.21 -2.02
CA PRO A 177 22.54 12.33 -3.21
C PRO A 177 21.10 11.94 -2.84
N ILE A 178 20.14 12.62 -3.45
CA ILE A 178 18.73 12.26 -3.41
C ILE A 178 18.26 12.07 -4.85
N LYS A 179 17.66 10.91 -5.16
CA LYS A 179 17.09 10.62 -6.49
C LYS A 179 15.57 10.71 -6.43
N SER A 180 14.96 11.35 -7.44
CA SER A 180 13.52 11.49 -7.56
C SER A 180 13.16 11.93 -8.98
N GLU A 181 12.00 11.52 -9.48
CA GLU A 181 11.43 12.01 -10.74
C GLU A 181 10.75 13.39 -10.58
N HIS A 182 10.54 13.83 -9.35
CA HIS A 182 9.83 15.06 -8.99
C HIS A 182 10.65 15.91 -8.01
N PRO A 183 10.40 17.24 -7.94
CA PRO A 183 11.05 18.13 -6.97
C PRO A 183 11.00 17.58 -5.55
N VAL A 184 12.14 17.63 -4.85
CA VAL A 184 12.27 17.11 -3.48
C VAL A 184 12.45 18.26 -2.51
N TYR A 185 11.73 18.19 -1.40
CA TYR A 185 11.91 19.06 -0.25
C TYR A 185 12.35 18.23 0.94
N TYR A 186 13.31 18.71 1.72
CA TYR A 186 13.84 17.99 2.87
C TYR A 186 14.13 18.91 4.04
N THR A 187 14.23 18.30 5.23
CA THR A 187 14.73 18.93 6.45
C THR A 187 15.86 18.08 7.02
N LEU A 188 16.68 18.66 7.91
CA LEU A 188 17.82 17.99 8.56
C LEU A 188 17.62 17.81 10.08
N ASP A 189 16.54 18.34 10.63
CA ASP A 189 16.15 18.23 12.04
C ASP A 189 15.09 17.14 12.28
N GLY A 190 14.58 16.52 11.21
CA GLY A 190 13.57 15.47 11.23
C GLY A 190 12.13 15.99 11.21
N THR A 191 11.91 17.30 11.04
CA THR A 191 10.56 17.86 10.84
C THR A 191 10.03 17.51 9.45
N ASP A 192 8.72 17.34 9.29
CA ASP A 192 8.15 17.02 7.98
C ASP A 192 8.28 18.26 7.04
N PRO A 193 8.83 18.13 5.81
CA PRO A 193 8.88 19.22 4.85
C PRO A 193 7.50 19.65 4.35
N ARG A 194 6.45 18.87 4.63
CA ARG A 194 5.04 19.19 4.37
C ARG A 194 4.34 19.64 5.66
N LEU A 195 3.71 20.81 5.65
CA LEU A 195 2.84 21.29 6.72
C LEU A 195 1.47 20.59 6.72
N PRO A 196 0.75 20.60 7.87
CA PRO A 196 -0.69 20.33 7.87
C PRO A 196 -1.40 21.22 6.83
N GLY A 197 -2.30 20.64 6.05
CA GLY A 197 -2.96 21.34 4.93
C GLY A 197 -2.23 21.22 3.58
N GLY A 198 -0.98 20.78 3.55
CA GLY A 198 -0.25 20.47 2.32
C GLY A 198 0.73 21.54 1.83
N GLY A 199 0.86 22.66 2.54
CA GLY A 199 1.87 23.68 2.24
C GLY A 199 3.30 23.17 2.47
N VAL A 200 4.28 23.86 1.86
CA VAL A 200 5.71 23.60 2.13
C VAL A 200 6.06 24.19 3.50
N ASN A 201 6.77 23.43 4.33
CA ASN A 201 7.32 23.91 5.59
C ASN A 201 8.41 24.97 5.30
N PRO A 202 8.36 26.18 5.89
CA PRO A 202 9.40 27.20 5.69
C PRO A 202 10.82 26.76 6.07
N ALA A 203 10.95 25.75 6.94
CA ALA A 203 12.24 25.15 7.29
C ALA A 203 12.71 24.10 6.27
N ALA A 204 11.88 23.74 5.29
CA ALA A 204 12.25 22.79 4.25
C ALA A 204 13.14 23.44 3.19
N ILE A 205 14.14 22.68 2.76
CA ILE A 205 15.08 23.05 1.72
C ILE A 205 14.68 22.28 0.46
N GLU A 206 14.58 22.98 -0.67
CA GLU A 206 14.44 22.33 -1.97
C GLU A 206 15.77 21.72 -2.39
N TYR A 207 15.78 20.42 -2.70
CA TYR A 207 16.98 19.72 -3.15
C TYR A 207 17.31 20.12 -4.59
N LYS A 208 18.52 20.67 -4.80
CA LYS A 208 19.05 21.05 -6.11
C LYS A 208 20.22 20.18 -6.55
N GLU A 209 21.06 19.80 -5.60
CA GLU A 209 22.26 19.01 -5.82
C GLU A 209 22.66 18.29 -4.51
N PRO A 210 23.53 17.26 -4.59
CA PRO A 210 24.05 16.61 -3.39
C PRO A 210 24.69 17.61 -2.44
N PHE A 211 24.47 17.45 -1.14
CA PHE A 211 24.99 18.37 -0.11
C PHE A 211 25.78 17.61 0.96
N LYS A 212 26.76 18.30 1.56
CA LYS A 212 27.68 17.72 2.54
C LYS A 212 26.98 17.49 3.88
N ILE A 213 27.16 16.30 4.46
CA ILE A 213 26.78 16.03 5.85
C ILE A 213 27.91 16.49 6.77
N THR A 214 27.68 17.54 7.56
CA THR A 214 28.69 18.19 8.42
C THR A 214 28.60 17.80 9.89
N GLY A 215 27.55 17.07 10.28
CA GLY A 215 27.34 16.58 11.64
C GLY A 215 26.14 15.63 11.72
N PRO A 216 25.72 15.25 12.94
CA PRO A 216 24.51 14.45 13.14
C PRO A 216 23.26 15.15 12.59
N VAL A 217 22.50 14.48 11.74
CA VAL A 217 21.26 15.00 11.15
C VAL A 217 20.17 13.94 11.10
N LYS A 218 18.92 14.39 11.10
CA LYS A 218 17.74 13.57 10.80
C LYS A 218 17.15 14.06 9.48
N VAL A 219 17.49 13.38 8.40
CA VAL A 219 16.97 13.69 7.07
C VAL A 219 15.51 13.25 7.02
N PHE A 220 14.63 14.16 6.62
CA PHE A 220 13.26 13.86 6.25
C PHE A 220 12.99 14.49 4.89
N ALA A 221 12.84 13.67 3.86
CA ALA A 221 12.62 14.11 2.48
C ALA A 221 11.26 13.63 1.95
N ARG A 222 10.63 14.47 1.12
CA ARG A 222 9.46 14.10 0.31
C ARG A 222 9.62 14.68 -1.09
N ALA A 223 9.17 13.93 -2.08
CA ALA A 223 8.96 14.44 -3.42
C ALA A 223 7.58 15.09 -3.50
N ARG A 224 7.43 16.09 -4.37
CA ARG A 224 6.16 16.78 -4.62
C ARG A 224 5.90 16.86 -6.11
N LYS A 225 4.78 16.27 -6.55
CA LYS A 225 4.25 16.38 -7.91
C LYS A 225 2.95 17.18 -7.83
N ASP A 226 2.94 18.38 -8.41
CA ASP A 226 1.84 19.32 -8.28
C ASP A 226 1.50 19.56 -6.80
N ASP A 227 0.28 19.22 -6.37
CA ASP A 227 -0.15 19.31 -4.96
C ASP A 227 -0.10 17.98 -4.19
N GLN A 228 0.35 16.90 -4.83
CA GLN A 228 0.52 15.60 -4.16
C GLN A 228 1.95 15.46 -3.63
N TRP A 229 2.06 15.18 -2.34
CA TRP A 229 3.32 14.82 -1.70
C TRP A 229 3.49 13.31 -1.66
N SER A 230 4.69 12.84 -1.95
CA SER A 230 5.06 11.43 -1.81
C SER A 230 5.02 10.99 -0.35
N ALA A 231 5.08 9.67 -0.14
CA ALA A 231 5.49 9.12 1.14
C ALA A 231 6.91 9.60 1.51
N PRO A 232 7.28 9.60 2.81
CA PRO A 232 8.55 10.14 3.23
C PRO A 232 9.70 9.15 3.04
N ALA A 233 10.88 9.67 2.73
CA ALA A 233 12.16 9.00 2.88
C ALA A 233 12.90 9.63 4.06
N LYS A 234 13.46 8.80 4.95
CA LYS A 234 14.07 9.26 6.20
C LYS A 234 15.38 8.54 6.45
N ALA A 235 16.34 9.24 7.03
CA ALA A 235 17.58 8.66 7.54
C ALA A 235 18.14 9.48 8.70
N THR A 236 18.70 8.82 9.71
CA THR A 236 19.50 9.43 10.76
C THR A 236 20.97 9.21 10.46
N LEU A 237 21.68 10.27 10.11
CA LEU A 237 23.06 10.21 9.66
C LEU A 237 24.00 10.83 10.70
N THR A 238 25.17 10.22 10.88
CA THR A 238 26.27 10.73 11.72
C THR A 238 27.58 10.66 10.94
N ILE A 239 28.61 11.38 11.36
CA ILE A 239 29.94 11.26 10.74
C ILE A 239 30.72 10.14 11.44
N GLY A 240 31.28 9.22 10.65
CA GLY A 240 32.15 8.14 11.16
C GLY A 240 33.36 8.67 11.94
N ARG A 241 33.71 8.01 13.05
CA ARG A 241 34.94 8.32 13.82
C ARG A 241 36.16 7.79 13.07
N ARG A 242 37.30 8.49 13.18
CA ARG A 242 38.60 7.99 12.71
C ARG A 242 38.92 6.67 13.42
N HIS A 243 39.35 5.66 12.65
CA HIS A 243 40.21 4.61 13.16
C HIS A 243 41.65 5.12 13.22
#